data_AF-A0A521GMK4-F1
#
_entry.id   AF-A0A521GMK4-F1
#
_cell.length_a   1.000
_cell.length_b   1.000
_cell.length_c   1.000
_cell.angle_alpha   90.00
_cell.angle_beta   90.00
_cell.angle_gamma   90.00
#
_symmetry.space_group_name_H-M   'P 1'
#
loop_
_entity.id
_entity.type
_entity.pdbx_description
1 polymer ?
#
loop_
_entity_poly.entity_id
_entity_poly.type
_entity_poly.pdbx_seq_one_letter_code
_entity_poly.pdbx_strand_id
1 'polypeptide(L)'
;MQQIITKDLLVALGIELNEDQLEKLVEHANTTLHERVGAEITESLDDDKLKELITLQEAGNNEETSKWLTVNVPELKEIIEDERDILLGEIAENTDF
;
A
#
# COMPACT_ATOMS: atom_id res chain seq x y z
N MET A 1 -7.29 -8.37 -0.93
CA MET A 1 -6.57 -7.15 -1.32
C MET A 1 -5.77 -7.45 -2.56
N GLN A 2 -5.68 -6.51 -3.50
CA GLN A 2 -4.90 -6.67 -4.72
C GLN A 2 -3.42 -6.52 -4.39
N GLN A 3 -2.58 -7.45 -4.85
CA GLN A 3 -1.12 -7.28 -4.75
C GLN A 3 -0.67 -6.22 -5.76
N ILE A 4 -0.05 -5.15 -5.26
CA ILE A 4 0.51 -4.06 -6.05
C ILE A 4 1.98 -4.34 -6.34
N ILE A 5 2.71 -4.80 -5.32
CA ILE A 5 4.09 -5.27 -5.46
C ILE A 5 4.06 -6.77 -5.77
N THR A 6 4.77 -7.21 -6.81
CA THR A 6 4.75 -8.59 -7.31
C THR A 6 6.14 -9.21 -7.31
N LYS A 7 6.21 -10.54 -7.39
CA LYS A 7 7.50 -11.26 -7.52
C LYS A 7 8.28 -10.77 -8.74
N ASP A 8 7.61 -10.52 -9.86
CA ASP A 8 8.24 -10.02 -11.09
C ASP A 8 8.87 -8.63 -10.91
N LEU A 9 8.22 -7.73 -10.16
CA LEU A 9 8.79 -6.42 -9.83
C LEU A 9 10.06 -6.55 -8.98
N LEU A 10 10.05 -7.41 -7.97
CA LEU A 10 11.22 -7.63 -7.12
C LEU A 10 12.38 -8.23 -7.93
N VAL A 11 12.12 -9.21 -8.79
CA VAL A 11 13.14 -9.78 -9.69
C VAL A 11 13.69 -8.73 -10.66
N ALA A 12 12.83 -7.84 -11.18
CA ALA A 12 13.26 -6.75 -12.05
C ALA A 12 14.16 -5.73 -11.34
N LEU A 13 14.09 -5.62 -10.01
CA LEU A 13 14.99 -4.81 -9.18
C LEU A 13 16.34 -5.51 -8.89
N GLY A 14 16.55 -6.74 -9.39
CA GLY A 14 17.76 -7.52 -9.15
C GLY A 14 17.75 -8.31 -7.85
N ILE A 15 16.59 -8.49 -7.22
CA ILE A 15 16.45 -9.26 -5.99
C ILE A 15 16.44 -10.75 -6.33
N GLU A 16 17.56 -11.41 -6.08
CA GLU A 16 17.75 -12.84 -6.32
C GLU A 16 17.55 -13.64 -5.02
N LEU A 17 16.29 -13.84 -4.66
CA LEU A 17 15.88 -14.66 -3.51
C LEU A 17 15.24 -15.97 -3.99
N ASN A 18 15.21 -16.98 -3.11
CA ASN A 18 14.45 -18.20 -3.41
C ASN A 18 12.94 -17.93 -3.39
N GLU A 19 12.15 -18.86 -3.93
CA GLU A 19 10.71 -18.68 -4.10
C GLU A 19 9.96 -18.38 -2.77
N ASP A 20 10.33 -19.07 -1.69
CA ASP A 20 9.74 -18.88 -0.36
C ASP A 20 10.10 -17.50 0.23
N GLN A 21 11.34 -17.04 0.03
CA GLN A 21 11.80 -15.72 0.47
C GLN A 21 11.14 -14.60 -0.36
N LEU A 22 11.05 -14.76 -1.68
CA LEU A 22 10.34 -13.81 -2.56
C LEU A 22 8.87 -13.69 -2.14
N GLU A 23 8.21 -14.80 -1.83
CA GLU A 23 6.82 -14.77 -1.39
C GLU A 23 6.61 -14.00 -0.09
N LYS A 24 7.46 -14.25 0.91
CA LYS A 24 7.45 -13.50 2.17
C LYS A 24 7.75 -12.02 1.97
N LEU A 25 8.71 -11.70 1.09
CA LEU A 25 9.04 -10.31 0.79
C LEU A 25 7.89 -9.61 0.06
N VAL A 26 7.21 -10.28 -0.87
CA VAL A 26 5.99 -9.75 -1.51
C VAL A 26 4.89 -9.52 -0.48
N GLU A 27 4.62 -10.46 0.41
CA GLU A 27 3.60 -10.31 1.46
C GLU A 27 3.93 -9.14 2.39
N HIS A 28 5.18 -9.08 2.86
CA HIS A 28 5.65 -8.01 3.72
C HIS A 28 5.57 -6.65 3.02
N ALA A 29 6.09 -6.53 1.79
CA ALA A 29 6.09 -5.29 1.04
C ALA A 29 4.66 -4.78 0.77
N ASN A 30 3.71 -5.66 0.42
CA ASN A 30 2.32 -5.22 0.24
C ASN A 30 1.64 -4.83 1.56
N THR A 31 2.01 -5.46 2.67
CA THR A 31 1.51 -5.08 4.00
C THR A 31 2.03 -3.70 4.38
N THR A 32 3.34 -3.47 4.24
CA THR A 32 3.98 -2.18 4.49
C THR A 32 3.42 -1.08 3.58
N LEU A 33 3.23 -1.37 2.28
CA LEU A 33 2.62 -0.43 1.35
C LEU A 33 1.20 -0.04 1.81
N HIS A 34 0.40 -1.01 2.23
CA HIS A 34 -0.96 -0.73 2.70
C HIS A 34 -0.97 0.13 3.97
N GLU A 35 -0.06 -0.12 4.91
CA GLU A 35 0.08 0.70 6.12
C GLU A 35 0.47 2.15 5.79
N ARG A 36 1.47 2.34 4.91
CA ARG A 36 1.93 3.66 4.47
C ARG A 36 0.85 4.43 3.73
N VAL A 37 0.21 3.80 2.75
CA VAL A 37 -0.92 4.39 2.02
C VAL A 37 -2.05 4.77 2.98
N GLY A 38 -2.35 3.92 3.97
CA GLY A 38 -3.34 4.23 5.00
C GLY A 38 -2.98 5.47 5.81
N ALA A 39 -1.71 5.63 6.20
CA ALA A 39 -1.22 6.80 6.92
C ALA A 39 -1.35 8.07 6.07
N GLU A 40 -0.84 8.06 4.84
CA GLU A 40 -0.90 9.21 3.91
C GLU A 40 -2.35 9.64 3.62
N ILE A 41 -3.25 8.68 3.40
CA ILE A 41 -4.69 8.95 3.27
C ILE A 41 -5.21 9.67 4.52
N THR A 42 -4.86 9.22 5.72
CA THR A 42 -5.35 9.87 6.94
C THR A 42 -4.77 11.27 7.14
N GLU A 43 -3.57 11.53 6.62
CA GLU A 43 -2.94 12.85 6.66
C GLU A 43 -3.52 13.82 5.62
N SER A 44 -4.03 13.30 4.49
CA SER A 44 -4.65 14.13 3.45
C SER A 44 -6.10 14.52 3.74
N LEU A 45 -6.77 13.81 4.65
CA LEU A 45 -8.16 14.03 5.03
C LEU A 45 -8.32 15.01 6.20
N ASP A 46 -9.41 15.78 6.17
CA ASP A 46 -9.82 16.60 7.32
C ASP A 46 -10.50 15.77 8.43
N ASP A 47 -10.65 16.37 9.61
CA ASP A 47 -11.23 15.73 10.79
C ASP A 47 -12.64 15.15 10.57
N ASP A 48 -13.45 15.77 9.70
CA ASP A 48 -14.82 15.30 9.46
C ASP A 48 -14.81 14.10 8.52
N LYS A 49 -13.95 14.13 7.49
CA LYS A 49 -13.72 13.01 6.59
C LYS A 49 -13.05 11.82 7.27
N LEU A 50 -12.15 12.06 8.22
CA LEU A 50 -11.58 11.00 9.05
C LEU A 50 -12.65 10.28 9.87
N LYS A 51 -13.61 11.00 10.47
CA LYS A 51 -14.73 10.37 11.20
C LYS A 51 -15.62 9.55 10.26
N GLU A 52 -15.92 10.07 9.06
CA GLU A 52 -16.66 9.32 8.04
C GLU A 52 -15.93 8.01 7.69
N LEU A 53 -14.61 8.08 7.45
CA LEU A 53 -13.79 6.92 7.11
C LEU A 53 -13.78 5.88 8.23
N ILE A 54 -13.58 6.30 9.49
CA ILE A 54 -13.62 5.40 10.66
C ILE A 54 -14.98 4.69 10.74
N THR A 55 -16.07 5.42 10.57
CA THR A 55 -17.44 4.85 10.63
C THR A 55 -17.65 3.79 9.54
N LEU A 56 -17.14 4.03 8.33
CA LEU A 56 -17.21 3.05 7.22
C LEU A 56 -16.37 1.80 7.48
N GLN A 57 -15.17 1.98 8.05
CA GLN A 57 -14.30 0.87 8.41
C GLN A 57 -14.91 0.02 9.53
N GLU A 58 -15.51 0.64 10.55
CA GLU A 58 -16.21 -0.06 11.64
C GLU A 58 -17.43 -0.86 11.17
N ALA A 59 -18.10 -0.39 10.10
CA ALA A 59 -19.18 -1.14 9.46
C ALA A 59 -18.71 -2.41 8.72
N GLY A 60 -17.39 -2.56 8.52
CA GLY A 60 -16.77 -3.74 7.92
C GLY A 60 -17.01 -3.90 6.41
N ASN A 61 -17.45 -2.83 5.73
CA ASN A 61 -17.74 -2.88 4.30
C ASN A 61 -16.57 -2.36 3.46
N ASN A 62 -15.61 -3.27 3.19
CA ASN A 62 -14.41 -2.93 2.41
C ASN A 62 -14.71 -2.38 1.01
N GLU A 63 -15.81 -2.79 0.37
CA GLU A 63 -16.19 -2.29 -0.95
C GLU A 63 -16.68 -0.83 -0.86
N GLU A 64 -17.48 -0.51 0.16
CA GLU A 64 -17.91 0.87 0.41
C GLU A 64 -16.74 1.77 0.81
N THR A 65 -15.84 1.29 1.67
CA THR A 65 -14.61 2.02 2.03
C THR A 65 -13.78 2.33 0.79
N SER A 66 -13.58 1.36 -0.10
CA SER A 66 -12.81 1.56 -1.34
C SER A 66 -13.45 2.59 -2.27
N LYS A 67 -14.78 2.55 -2.42
CA LYS A 67 -15.53 3.55 -3.20
C LYS A 67 -15.44 4.93 -2.58
N TRP A 68 -15.57 5.02 -1.25
CA TRP A 68 -15.48 6.29 -0.53
C TRP A 68 -14.10 6.91 -0.69
N LEU A 69 -13.02 6.12 -0.57
CA LEU A 69 -11.65 6.59 -0.77
C LEU A 69 -11.46 7.16 -2.17
N THR A 70 -11.96 6.47 -3.19
CA THR A 70 -11.86 6.95 -4.59
C THR A 70 -12.59 8.29 -4.83
N VAL A 71 -13.63 8.58 -4.04
CA VAL A 71 -14.43 9.81 -4.17
C VAL A 71 -13.88 10.96 -3.33
N ASN A 72 -13.35 10.66 -2.13
CA ASN A 72 -12.97 11.66 -1.14
C ASN A 72 -11.46 11.92 -1.06
N VAL A 73 -10.64 11.08 -1.70
CA VAL A 73 -9.19 11.22 -1.79
C VAL A 73 -8.80 11.33 -3.27
N PRO A 74 -8.84 12.53 -3.88
CA PRO A 74 -8.52 12.71 -5.30
C PRO A 74 -7.13 12.21 -5.70
N GLU A 75 -6.18 12.36 -4.79
CA GLU A 75 -4.78 11.94 -4.90
C GLU A 75 -4.55 10.46 -4.55
N LEU A 76 -5.59 9.66 -4.28
CA LEU A 76 -5.46 8.27 -3.83
C LEU A 76 -4.52 7.46 -4.72
N LYS A 77 -4.64 7.64 -6.03
CA LYS A 77 -3.80 6.92 -6.99
C LYS A 77 -2.34 7.36 -6.91
N GLU A 78 -2.09 8.66 -6.76
CA GLU A 78 -0.75 9.23 -6.64
C GLU A 78 -0.09 8.77 -5.34
N ILE A 79 -0.80 8.82 -4.21
CA ILE A 79 -0.33 8.27 -2.92
C ILE A 79 0.09 6.80 -3.07
N ILE A 80 -0.73 5.96 -3.72
CA ILE A 80 -0.40 4.55 -3.92
C ILE A 80 0.84 4.36 -4.80
N GLU A 81 0.97 5.16 -5.87
CA GLU A 81 2.10 5.07 -6.79
C GLU A 81 3.40 5.56 -6.15
N ASP A 82 3.35 6.68 -5.42
CA ASP A 82 4.50 7.26 -4.72
C ASP A 82 5.00 6.34 -3.61
N GLU A 83 4.12 5.87 -2.73
CA GLU A 83 4.51 4.97 -1.65
C GLU A 83 5.03 3.63 -2.17
N ARG A 84 4.49 3.14 -3.29
CA ARG A 84 5.02 1.96 -3.98
C ARG A 84 6.44 2.21 -4.45
N ASP A 85 6.68 3.32 -5.13
CA ASP A 85 7.97 3.62 -5.74
C ASP A 85 9.04 3.90 -4.68
N ILE A 86 8.69 4.60 -3.60
CA ILE A 86 9.53 4.80 -2.41
C ILE A 86 9.89 3.45 -1.80
N LEU A 87 8.90 2.59 -1.54
CA LEU A 87 9.13 1.29 -0.90
C LEU A 87 9.97 0.36 -1.81
N LEU A 88 9.74 0.36 -3.12
CA LEU A 88 10.56 -0.41 -4.05
C LEU A 88 12.01 0.10 -4.07
N GLY A 89 12.23 1.41 -3.97
CA GLY A 89 13.56 2.00 -3.79
C GLY A 89 14.23 1.53 -2.50
N GLU A 90 13.53 1.58 -1.37
CA GLU A 90 14.03 1.11 -0.08
C GLU A 90 14.37 -0.38 -0.08
N ILE A 91 13.54 -1.21 -0.74
CA ILE A 91 13.80 -2.64 -0.90
C ILE A 91 15.04 -2.84 -1.79
N ALA A 92 15.16 -2.12 -2.91
CA ALA A 92 16.33 -2.24 -3.78
C ALA A 92 17.64 -1.80 -3.08
N GLU A 93 17.57 -0.82 -2.18
CA GLU A 93 18.70 -0.35 -1.38
C GLU A 93 19.02 -1.27 -0.19
N ASN A 94 18.03 -1.97 0.37
CA ASN A 94 18.24 -3.00 1.40
C ASN A 94 18.76 -4.30 0.75
N THR A 95 20.03 -4.34 0.39
CA THR A 95 20.64 -5.55 -0.21
C THR A 95 20.91 -6.70 0.78
N ASP A 96 20.50 -6.60 2.04
CA ASP A 96 20.74 -7.58 3.11
C ASP A 96 19.53 -8.52 3.36
N PHE A 97 18.94 -9.09 2.30
CA PHE A 97 17.84 -10.06 2.38
C PHE A 97 18.29 -11.53 2.41
#